data_AF-A0A1F2XR26-F1
#
_entry.id   AF-A0A1F2XR26-F1
#
_cell.length_a   1.000
_cell.length_b   1.000
_cell.length_c   1.000
_cell.angle_alpha   90.00
_cell.angle_beta   90.00
_cell.angle_gamma   90.00
#
_symmetry.space_group_name_H-M   'P 1'
#
loop_
_entity.id
_entity.type
_entity.pdbx_description
1 polymer ?
#
loop_
_entity_poly.entity_id
_entity_poly.type
_entity_poly.pdbx_seq_one_letter_code
_entity_poly.pdbx_strand_id
1 'polypeptide(L)'
;MTSYKEEIFGPVLQVIRVKTMQEAMNLIDDHEYGNGTCIYTRDGEAARYFSDNIKVGMVGINIPLPVPVAYHSFGGWKRSLFGDLNAYGPDGARFYTRRKTITQRWPTANVREGAQFSMPTLN
;
A
#
# COMPACT_ATOMS: atom_id res chain seq x y z
N MET A 1 -23.43 -15.83 -9.30
CA MET A 1 -23.87 -14.97 -10.42
C MET A 1 -22.63 -14.40 -11.09
N THR A 2 -22.56 -14.35 -12.42
CA THR A 2 -21.40 -13.78 -13.14
C THR A 2 -21.19 -12.31 -12.80
N SER A 3 -22.27 -11.53 -12.76
CA SER A 3 -22.27 -10.11 -12.40
C SER A 3 -21.77 -9.79 -10.99
N TYR A 4 -21.64 -10.77 -10.10
CA TYR A 4 -21.02 -10.58 -8.78
C TYR A 4 -19.51 -10.84 -8.81
N LYS A 5 -19.06 -11.77 -9.66
CA LYS A 5 -17.64 -12.15 -9.77
C LYS A 5 -16.83 -11.15 -10.60
N GLU A 6 -17.50 -10.48 -11.53
CA GLU A 6 -16.89 -9.53 -12.46
C GLU A 6 -17.23 -8.09 -12.09
N GLU A 7 -16.27 -7.18 -12.30
CA GLU A 7 -16.46 -5.76 -12.05
C GLU A 7 -17.33 -5.13 -13.14
N ILE A 8 -18.44 -4.49 -12.75
CA ILE A 8 -19.40 -3.87 -13.68
C ILE A 8 -18.92 -2.49 -14.15
N PHE A 9 -18.24 -1.73 -13.29
CA PHE A 9 -17.72 -0.38 -13.57
C PHE A 9 -18.79 0.65 -14.01
N GLY A 10 -20.01 0.53 -13.45
CA GLY A 10 -21.15 1.42 -13.71
C GLY A 10 -22.02 1.64 -12.46
N PRO A 11 -23.12 2.41 -12.56
CA PRO A 11 -23.96 2.78 -11.42
C PRO A 11 -24.87 1.62 -10.96
N VAL A 12 -24.27 0.53 -10.48
CA VAL A 12 -24.97 -0.69 -10.06
C VAL A 12 -24.57 -1.05 -8.63
N LEU A 13 -25.56 -1.19 -7.74
CA LEU A 13 -25.39 -1.70 -6.38
C LEU A 13 -25.98 -3.09 -6.26
N GLN A 14 -25.18 -4.06 -5.80
CA GLN A 14 -25.64 -5.41 -5.48
C GLN A 14 -25.75 -5.58 -3.97
N VAL A 15 -26.80 -6.27 -3.52
CA VAL A 15 -27.03 -6.58 -2.11
C VAL A 15 -27.01 -8.09 -1.93
N ILE A 16 -26.09 -8.58 -1.10
CA ILE A 16 -26.00 -9.99 -0.71
C ILE A 16 -26.42 -10.11 0.74
N ARG A 17 -27.27 -11.09 1.03
CA ARG A 17 -27.73 -11.40 2.39
C ARG A 17 -26.98 -12.61 2.90
N VAL A 18 -26.40 -12.49 4.09
CA VAL A 18 -25.74 -13.55 4.84
C VAL A 18 -26.26 -13.52 6.28
N LYS A 19 -26.04 -14.60 7.04
CA LYS A 19 -26.59 -14.74 8.40
C LYS A 19 -25.67 -14.17 9.46
N THR A 20 -24.36 -14.21 9.22
CA THR A 20 -23.36 -13.82 10.22
C THR A 20 -22.29 -12.91 9.63
N MET A 21 -21.61 -12.17 10.51
CA MET A 21 -20.46 -11.34 10.12
C MET A 21 -19.32 -12.19 9.55
N GLN A 22 -19.08 -13.38 10.12
CA GLN A 22 -18.03 -14.27 9.61
C GLN A 22 -18.35 -14.77 8.19
N GLU A 23 -19.61 -15.08 7.87
CA GLU A 23 -20.02 -15.40 6.51
C GLU A 23 -19.78 -14.22 5.55
N ALA A 24 -20.05 -12.98 5.98
CA ALA A 24 -19.76 -11.78 5.19
C ALA A 24 -18.26 -11.62 4.91
N MET A 25 -17.42 -11.83 5.91
CA MET A 25 -15.96 -11.74 5.77
C MET A 25 -15.42 -12.83 4.85
N ASN A 26 -15.87 -14.08 5.02
CA ASN A 26 -15.47 -15.18 4.15
C ASN A 26 -15.84 -14.91 2.69
N LEU A 27 -17.05 -14.37 2.45
CA LEU A 27 -17.50 -13.98 1.12
C LEU A 27 -16.58 -12.93 0.47
N ILE A 28 -16.12 -11.93 1.23
CA ILE A 28 -15.19 -10.89 0.75
C ILE A 28 -13.77 -11.46 0.53
N ASP A 29 -13.29 -12.29 1.46
CA ASP A 29 -11.96 -12.88 1.41
C ASP A 29 -11.80 -13.83 0.22
N ASP A 30 -12.82 -14.64 -0.05
CA ASP A 30 -12.89 -15.59 -1.18
C ASP A 30 -13.04 -14.89 -2.54
N HIS A 31 -13.37 -13.60 -2.55
CA HIS A 31 -13.43 -12.81 -3.78
C HIS A 31 -12.04 -12.58 -4.37
N GLU A 32 -11.94 -12.51 -5.69
CA GLU A 32 -10.66 -12.36 -6.39
C GLU A 32 -9.93 -11.03 -6.09
N TYR A 33 -10.70 -9.96 -5.93
CA TYR A 33 -10.22 -8.60 -5.69
C TYR A 33 -10.23 -8.23 -4.21
N GLY A 34 -9.32 -7.34 -3.81
CA GLY A 34 -9.13 -6.88 -2.43
C GLY A 34 -8.66 -5.43 -2.36
N ASN A 35 -9.29 -4.54 -3.11
CA ASN A 35 -8.93 -3.11 -3.18
C ASN A 35 -9.38 -2.35 -1.92
N GLY A 36 -10.68 -2.14 -1.76
CA GLY A 36 -11.27 -1.44 -0.62
C GLY A 36 -12.52 -2.13 -0.10
N THR A 37 -12.76 -2.02 1.20
CA THR A 37 -13.95 -2.56 1.88
C THR A 37 -14.40 -1.66 3.02
N CYS A 38 -15.65 -1.77 3.45
CA CYS A 38 -16.15 -1.03 4.59
C CYS A 38 -17.09 -1.86 5.46
N ILE A 39 -17.12 -1.54 6.76
CA ILE A 39 -18.11 -2.04 7.72
C ILE A 39 -18.86 -0.86 8.33
N TYR A 40 -20.18 -0.98 8.41
CA TYR A 40 -21.04 -0.05 9.14
C TYR A 40 -21.50 -0.69 10.42
N THR A 41 -21.02 -0.18 11.55
CA THR A 41 -21.32 -0.72 12.87
C THR A 41 -21.11 0.35 13.95
N ARG A 42 -21.78 0.18 15.09
CA ARG A 42 -21.54 0.94 16.32
C ARG A 42 -20.67 0.16 17.33
N ASP A 43 -20.46 -1.12 17.07
CA ASP A 43 -19.69 -2.00 17.94
C ASP A 43 -18.20 -1.94 17.60
N GLY A 44 -17.39 -1.65 18.62
CA GLY A 44 -15.94 -1.54 18.49
C GLY A 44 -15.25 -2.89 18.33
N GLU A 45 -15.82 -3.96 18.89
CA GLU A 45 -15.28 -5.32 18.74
C GLU A 45 -15.41 -5.78 17.30
N ALA A 46 -16.61 -5.68 16.72
CA ALA A 46 -16.83 -5.96 15.30
C ALA A 46 -15.95 -5.09 14.38
N ALA A 47 -15.82 -3.79 14.66
CA ALA A 47 -14.98 -2.90 13.87
C ALA A 47 -13.51 -3.36 13.87
N ARG A 48 -12.97 -3.68 15.06
CA ARG A 48 -11.59 -4.14 15.22
C ARG A 48 -11.38 -5.52 14.58
N TYR A 49 -12.27 -6.47 14.85
CA TYR A 49 -12.16 -7.81 14.31
C TYR A 49 -12.18 -7.79 12.78
N PHE A 50 -13.06 -6.97 12.19
CA PHE A 50 -13.10 -6.76 10.74
C PHE A 50 -11.80 -6.18 10.21
N SER A 51 -11.31 -5.07 10.78
CA SER A 51 -10.11 -4.39 10.27
C SER A 51 -8.84 -5.22 10.44
N ASP A 52 -8.73 -6.01 11.51
CA ASP A 52 -7.54 -6.80 11.80
C ASP A 52 -7.46 -8.07 10.92
N ASN A 53 -8.60 -8.63 10.50
CA ASN A 53 -8.63 -9.96 9.87
C ASN A 53 -9.03 -9.97 8.39
N ILE A 54 -9.67 -8.92 7.87
CA ILE A 54 -10.12 -8.90 6.47
C ILE A 54 -8.93 -8.85 5.49
N LYS A 55 -9.00 -9.57 4.38
CA LYS A 55 -7.91 -9.65 3.38
C LYS A 55 -8.06 -8.62 2.27
N VAL A 56 -8.15 -7.34 2.65
CA VAL A 56 -8.35 -6.21 1.75
C VAL A 56 -7.40 -5.07 2.12
N GLY A 57 -6.82 -4.39 1.13
CA GLY A 57 -5.76 -3.40 1.35
C GLY A 57 -6.22 -2.13 2.06
N MET A 58 -7.44 -1.65 1.78
CA MET A 58 -8.01 -0.45 2.39
C MET A 58 -9.31 -0.76 3.11
N VAL A 59 -9.42 -0.37 4.39
CA VAL A 59 -10.56 -0.68 5.25
C VAL A 59 -11.18 0.59 5.82
N GLY A 60 -12.49 0.75 5.63
CA GLY A 60 -13.29 1.85 6.19
C GLY A 60 -14.21 1.40 7.31
N ILE A 61 -14.19 2.11 8.44
CA ILE A 61 -15.18 1.93 9.52
C ILE A 61 -16.16 3.11 9.44
N ASN A 62 -17.42 2.83 9.10
CA ASN A 62 -18.45 3.84 8.85
C ASN A 62 -18.11 4.86 7.73
N ILE A 63 -17.20 4.49 6.82
CA ILE A 63 -16.78 5.30 5.65
C ILE A 63 -16.86 4.41 4.40
N PRO A 64 -17.68 4.74 3.38
CA PRO A 64 -17.90 3.88 2.21
C PRO A 64 -16.68 3.75 1.29
N LEU A 65 -15.89 4.83 1.21
CA LEU A 65 -14.75 4.94 0.31
C LEU A 65 -13.52 5.27 1.15
N PRO A 66 -12.80 4.26 1.69
CA PRO A 66 -11.64 4.46 2.54
C PRO A 66 -10.38 4.78 1.73
N VAL A 67 -10.46 5.80 0.87
CA VAL A 67 -9.33 6.24 0.06
C VAL A 67 -8.32 6.95 0.96
N PRO A 68 -7.06 6.47 1.04
CA PRO A 68 -6.05 7.11 1.85
C PRO A 68 -5.78 8.53 1.37
N VAL A 69 -5.53 9.43 2.32
CA VAL A 69 -5.11 10.80 1.99
C VAL A 69 -3.69 10.77 1.42
N ALA A 70 -3.29 11.79 0.65
CA ALA A 70 -2.03 11.83 -0.10
C ALA A 70 -0.73 11.56 0.70
N TYR A 71 -0.76 11.73 2.03
CA TYR A 71 0.37 11.42 2.93
C TYR A 71 0.41 9.96 3.42
N HIS A 72 -0.60 9.16 3.07
CA HIS A 72 -0.61 7.68 3.13
C HIS A 72 -0.49 7.12 1.72
N SER A 73 -0.35 5.80 1.56
CA SER A 73 -0.22 5.16 0.24
C SER A 73 -1.47 4.35 -0.12
N PHE A 74 -1.86 4.37 -1.39
CA PHE A 74 -3.00 3.61 -1.93
C PHE A 74 -2.57 2.26 -2.47
N GLY A 75 -3.25 1.22 -2.03
CA GLY A 75 -2.96 -0.13 -2.45
C GLY A 75 -4.18 -1.02 -2.34
N GLY A 76 -4.02 -2.22 -2.85
CA GLY A 76 -4.97 -3.30 -2.69
C GLY A 76 -4.22 -4.58 -2.37
N TRP A 77 -4.94 -5.60 -1.94
CA TRP A 77 -4.42 -6.95 -1.80
C TRP A 77 -5.02 -7.87 -2.87
N LYS A 78 -4.54 -9.12 -2.92
CA LYS A 78 -4.96 -10.12 -3.92
C LYS A 78 -4.69 -9.62 -5.34
N ARG A 79 -5.62 -9.79 -6.28
CA ARG A 79 -5.46 -9.33 -7.66
C ARG A 79 -5.67 -7.82 -7.86
N SER A 80 -5.77 -7.04 -6.78
CA SER A 80 -5.93 -5.58 -6.85
C SER A 80 -4.62 -4.79 -6.80
N LEU A 81 -3.48 -5.44 -6.58
CA LEU A 81 -2.15 -4.81 -6.66
C LEU A 81 -1.13 -5.81 -7.20
N PHE A 82 -0.23 -5.34 -8.06
CA PHE A 82 0.91 -6.11 -8.54
C PHE A 82 2.20 -5.39 -8.14
N GLY A 83 2.95 -6.00 -7.22
CA GLY A 83 4.15 -5.41 -6.63
C GLY A 83 4.07 -5.32 -5.11
N ASP A 84 5.15 -4.86 -4.49
CA ASP A 84 5.31 -4.71 -3.04
C ASP A 84 5.06 -3.28 -2.54
N LEU A 85 5.32 -2.28 -3.38
CA LEU A 85 5.12 -0.87 -3.06
C LEU A 85 3.77 -0.35 -3.58
N ASN A 86 3.07 0.39 -2.71
CA ASN A 86 1.79 1.01 -3.00
C ASN A 86 1.94 2.34 -3.77
N ALA A 87 0.83 2.82 -4.34
CA ALA A 87 0.79 4.08 -5.06
C ALA A 87 0.87 5.29 -4.11
N TYR A 88 1.59 6.33 -4.55
CA TYR A 88 1.80 7.61 -3.86
C TYR A 88 2.24 7.51 -2.39
N GLY A 89 2.33 8.64 -1.70
CA GLY A 89 2.73 8.69 -0.28
C GLY A 89 4.16 8.17 -0.04
N PRO A 90 4.43 7.61 1.15
CA PRO A 90 5.75 7.08 1.51
C PRO A 90 6.25 5.95 0.59
N ASP A 91 5.36 5.05 0.15
CA ASP A 91 5.75 3.97 -0.77
C ASP A 91 6.07 4.49 -2.17
N GLY A 92 5.40 5.55 -2.63
CA GLY A 92 5.79 6.26 -3.85
C GLY A 92 7.23 6.80 -3.77
N ALA A 93 7.62 7.39 -2.64
CA ALA A 93 9.01 7.85 -2.45
C ALA A 93 10.01 6.68 -2.49
N ARG A 94 9.67 5.53 -1.88
CA ARG A 94 10.51 4.31 -1.94
C ARG A 94 10.59 3.73 -3.34
N PHE A 95 9.50 3.79 -4.11
CA PHE A 95 9.43 3.24 -5.46
C PHE A 95 10.30 4.04 -6.44
N TYR A 96 10.27 5.37 -6.34
CA TYR A 96 11.04 6.26 -7.22
C TYR A 96 12.47 6.50 -6.75
N THR A 97 12.92 5.89 -5.65
CA THR A 97 14.29 6.06 -5.13
C THR A 97 14.99 4.71 -4.88
N ARG A 98 16.30 4.73 -4.65
CA ARG A 98 17.08 3.55 -4.26
C ARG A 98 17.87 3.85 -3.00
N ARG A 99 17.76 2.98 -1.99
CA ARG A 99 18.52 3.12 -0.75
C ARG A 99 20.00 2.84 -0.99
N LYS A 100 20.87 3.75 -0.53
CA LYS A 100 22.33 3.59 -0.52
C LYS A 100 22.84 3.75 0.91
N THR A 101 23.61 2.78 1.39
CA THR A 101 24.23 2.81 2.72
C THR A 101 25.75 2.98 2.54
N ILE A 102 26.32 4.02 3.14
CA ILE A 102 27.76 4.32 3.07
C ILE A 102 28.35 4.19 4.47
N THR A 103 29.38 3.36 4.62
CA THR A 103 30.20 3.29 5.83
C THR A 103 31.59 3.80 5.48
N GLN A 104 32.04 4.83 6.18
CA GLN A 104 33.30 5.50 5.88
C GLN A 104 34.09 5.73 7.16
N ARG A 105 35.35 5.35 7.13
CA ARG A 105 36.30 5.54 8.23
C ARG A 105 37.55 6.21 7.68
N TRP A 106 37.93 7.33 8.29
CA TRP A 106 39.19 8.02 8.00
C TRP A 106 40.13 7.86 9.19
N PRO A 107 41.06 6.88 9.17
CA PRO A 107 41.89 6.58 10.34
C PRO A 107 43.03 7.58 10.59
N THR A 108 43.38 8.44 9.62
CA THR A 108 44.49 9.41 9.74
C THR A 108 44.28 10.62 8.83
N ALA A 109 44.74 11.80 9.27
CA ALA A 109 44.70 13.06 8.52
C ALA A 109 46.11 13.66 8.36
N ASN A 110 47.03 12.95 7.71
CA ASN A 110 48.39 13.46 7.45
C ASN A 110 48.58 13.99 6.00
N VAL A 111 47.55 13.95 5.15
CA VAL A 111 47.60 14.48 3.78
C VAL A 111 46.80 15.79 3.71
N ARG A 112 47.32 16.83 4.36
CA ARG A 112 46.90 18.22 4.09
C ARG A 112 48.00 19.03 3.40
N GLU A 113 49.04 18.38 2.87
CA GLU A 113 50.18 19.03 2.22
C GLU A 113 50.27 18.69 0.72
N GLY A 114 50.36 19.76 -0.08
CA GLY A 114 50.72 19.74 -1.51
C GLY A 114 49.55 19.81 -2.48
N ALA A 115 49.07 21.00 -2.83
CA ALA A 115 48.20 21.18 -3.99
C ALA A 115 48.91 20.66 -5.25
N GLN A 116 48.40 19.56 -5.83
CA GLN A 116 48.90 18.96 -7.06
C GLN A 116 47.85 19.19 -8.15
N PHE A 117 48.16 20.05 -9.12
CA PHE A 117 47.36 20.27 -10.32
C PHE A 117 48.03 19.55 -11.49
N SER A 118 47.28 18.72 -12.22
CA SER A 118 47.73 18.15 -13.50
C SER A 118 47.49 19.16 -14.61
N MET A 119 48.54 19.82 -15.09
CA MET A 119 48.48 20.65 -16.29
C MET A 119 48.63 19.74 -17.53
N PRO A 120 47.68 19.72 -18.48
CA PRO A 120 47.80 18.89 -19.68
C PRO A 120 48.85 19.49 -20.63
N THR A 121 49.92 18.77 -20.92
CA THR A 121 50.85 19.11 -22.01
C THR A 121 50.33 18.51 -23.32
N LEU A 122 50.09 19.37 -24.30
CA LEU A 122 49.75 19.00 -25.67
C LEU A 122 50.96 18.31 -26.32
N ASN A 123 50.83 17.02 -26.62
CA ASN A 123 51.60 16.35 -27.67
C ASN A 123 50.64 15.93 -28.77
#